data_AF-A0AAU2GVW4-F1
#
_entry.id   AF-A0AAU2GVW4-F1
#
_cell.length_a   1.000
_cell.length_b   1.000
_cell.length_c   1.000
_cell.angle_alpha   90.00
_cell.angle_beta   90.00
_cell.angle_gamma   90.00
#
_symmetry.space_group_name_H-M   'P 1'
#
loop_
_entity.id
_entity.type
_entity.pdbx_description
1 polymer ?
#
loop_
_entity_poly.entity_id
_entity_poly.type
_entity_poly.pdbx_seq_one_letter_code
_entity_poly.pdbx_strand_id
1 'polypeptide(L)'
;MPEETMAISGRIRETYILGIITLISCIGSVGLTLVLTSLPVIQSTAAGNAGQAYDAAAAATSVIVLVYIARTFRHQGDEARINRELISLQRDDTQGQHKTVQRSAEAAVRARHIKLLEMAINDPELMQCWPVYGIADSDERRRQYLYCNLIISHHCMCYELGYYSDDEVEQTLRHIFTNEIVRSFWETTREARSRNAPHGGTMRKFYDLAELTYLRLQADEA
;
A
#
# COMPACT_ATOMS: atom_id res chain seq x y z
N MET A 1 -30.93 -7.81 -2.98
CA MET A 1 -30.35 -8.98 -3.67
C MET A 1 -31.26 -9.69 -4.70
N PRO A 2 -32.30 -9.08 -5.34
CA PRO A 2 -32.98 -9.72 -6.49
C PRO A 2 -32.64 -9.13 -7.87
N GLU A 3 -31.98 -7.98 -7.97
CA GLU A 3 -31.74 -7.33 -9.27
C GLU A 3 -30.57 -7.92 -10.07
N GLU A 4 -29.47 -8.34 -9.43
CA GLU A 4 -28.32 -8.92 -10.13
C GLU A 4 -28.62 -10.28 -10.78
N THR A 5 -29.44 -11.12 -10.14
CA THR A 5 -29.80 -12.44 -10.66
C THR A 5 -30.66 -12.35 -11.92
N MET A 6 -31.45 -11.29 -12.05
CA MET A 6 -32.32 -11.04 -13.20
C MET A 6 -31.54 -10.55 -14.42
N ALA A 7 -30.51 -9.72 -14.22
CA ALA A 7 -29.64 -9.21 -15.28
C ALA A 7 -28.71 -10.28 -15.89
N ILE A 8 -28.28 -11.25 -15.08
CA ILE A 8 -27.44 -12.37 -15.54
C ILE A 8 -28.26 -13.34 -16.41
N SER A 9 -29.50 -13.62 -16.02
CA SER A 9 -30.42 -14.49 -16.79
C SER A 9 -30.74 -13.90 -18.18
N GLY A 10 -30.90 -12.57 -18.27
CA GLY A 10 -31.11 -11.88 -19.55
C GLY A 10 -29.93 -12.04 -20.52
N ARG A 11 -28.70 -11.86 -20.02
CA ARG A 11 -27.47 -11.99 -20.82
C ARG A 11 -27.21 -13.42 -21.29
N ILE A 12 -27.45 -14.41 -20.43
CA ILE A 12 -27.32 -15.83 -20.80
C ILE A 12 -28.35 -16.21 -21.87
N ARG A 13 -29.58 -15.72 -21.74
CA ARG A 13 -30.62 -15.97 -22.75
C ARG A 13 -30.30 -15.33 -24.10
N GLU A 14 -29.74 -14.12 -24.10
CA GLU A 14 -29.35 -13.42 -25.34
C GLU A 14 -28.19 -14.13 -26.06
N THR A 15 -27.16 -14.58 -25.32
CA THR A 15 -26.05 -15.37 -25.92
C THR A 15 -26.51 -16.73 -26.42
N TYR A 16 -27.44 -17.39 -25.72
CA TYR A 16 -27.98 -18.68 -26.14
C TYR A 16 -28.85 -18.57 -27.41
N ILE A 17 -29.70 -17.54 -27.50
CA ILE A 17 -30.54 -17.28 -28.68
C ILE A 17 -29.66 -16.97 -29.90
N LEU A 18 -28.64 -16.12 -29.73
CA LEU A 18 -27.72 -15.78 -30.82
C LEU A 18 -26.89 -17.00 -31.26
N GLY A 19 -26.45 -17.84 -30.33
CA GLY A 19 -25.79 -19.11 -30.64
C GLY A 19 -26.68 -20.03 -31.49
N ILE A 20 -27.95 -20.18 -31.14
CA ILE A 20 -28.92 -20.97 -31.91
C ILE A 20 -29.12 -20.40 -33.32
N ILE A 21 -29.25 -19.08 -33.47
CA ILE A 21 -29.42 -18.44 -34.78
C ILE A 21 -28.19 -18.68 -35.68
N THR A 22 -26.97 -18.60 -35.13
CA THR A 22 -25.75 -18.90 -35.90
C THR A 22 -25.66 -20.37 -36.31
N LEU A 23 -26.04 -21.28 -35.42
CA LEU A 23 -26.09 -22.72 -35.72
C LEU A 23 -27.09 -23.02 -36.84
N ILE A 24 -28.29 -22.43 -36.77
CA ILE A 24 -29.33 -22.58 -37.79
C ILE A 24 -28.86 -22.00 -39.13
N SER A 25 -28.16 -20.86 -39.12
CA SER A 25 -27.61 -20.25 -40.34
C SER A 25 -26.52 -21.13 -40.99
N CYS A 26 -25.63 -21.73 -40.19
CA CYS A 26 -24.62 -22.68 -40.67
C CYS A 26 -25.23 -23.98 -41.21
N ILE A 27 -26.24 -24.52 -40.52
CA ILE A 27 -26.95 -25.73 -40.99
C ILE A 27 -27.73 -25.43 -42.27
N GLY A 28 -28.36 -24.25 -42.35
CA GLY A 28 -29.08 -23.80 -43.53
C GLY A 28 -28.19 -23.63 -44.75
N SER A 29 -26.98 -23.08 -44.60
CA SER A 29 -26.04 -22.91 -45.71
C SER A 29 -25.50 -24.25 -46.22
N VAL A 30 -25.16 -25.19 -45.32
CA VAL A 30 -24.72 -26.54 -45.70
C VAL A 30 -25.85 -27.34 -46.36
N GLY A 31 -27.06 -27.27 -45.80
CA GLY A 31 -28.23 -27.95 -46.36
C GLY A 31 -28.61 -27.44 -47.75
N LEU A 32 -28.61 -26.11 -47.94
CA LEU A 32 -28.88 -25.49 -49.23
C LEU A 32 -27.83 -25.87 -50.28
N THR A 33 -26.57 -25.97 -49.87
CA THR A 33 -25.46 -26.41 -50.73
C THR A 33 -25.65 -27.86 -51.19
N LEU A 34 -26.00 -28.77 -50.27
CA LEU A 34 -26.28 -30.16 -50.60
C LEU A 34 -27.46 -30.30 -51.57
N VAL A 35 -28.56 -29.56 -51.34
CA VAL A 35 -29.74 -29.57 -52.22
C VAL A 35 -29.39 -29.06 -53.62
N LEU A 36 -28.65 -27.95 -53.73
CA LEU A 36 -28.27 -27.38 -55.03
C LEU A 36 -27.32 -28.30 -55.82
N THR A 37 -26.43 -29.04 -55.14
CA THR A 37 -25.52 -30.02 -55.81
C THR A 37 -26.22 -31.30 -56.27
N SER A 38 -27.40 -31.62 -55.71
CA SER A 38 -28.16 -32.83 -56.06
C SER A 38 -29.07 -32.69 -57.28
N LEU A 39 -29.21 -31.48 -57.84
CA LEU A 39 -30.05 -31.21 -59.02
C LEU A 39 -29.26 -31.39 -60.34
N PRO A 40 -29.62 -32.36 -61.20
CA PRO A 40 -28.85 -32.71 -62.41
C PRO A 40 -28.89 -31.64 -63.52
N VAL A 41 -29.83 -30.68 -63.44
CA VAL A 41 -29.96 -29.56 -64.40
C VAL A 41 -28.84 -28.52 -64.24
N ILE A 42 -28.21 -28.44 -63.07
CA ILE A 42 -27.20 -27.42 -62.76
C ILE A 42 -25.78 -27.93 -63.07
N GLN A 43 -25.56 -29.25 -63.15
CA GLN A 43 -24.23 -29.84 -63.33
C GLN A 43 -23.51 -29.43 -64.63
N SER A 44 -24.22 -29.04 -65.70
CA SER A 44 -23.57 -28.59 -66.96
C SER A 44 -23.12 -27.12 -66.93
N THR A 45 -23.63 -26.31 -66.00
CA THR A 45 -23.29 -24.88 -65.80
C THR A 45 -22.54 -24.64 -64.48
N ALA A 46 -22.44 -25.67 -63.63
CA ALA A 46 -22.01 -25.57 -62.23
C ALA A 46 -20.51 -25.36 -61.99
N ALA A 47 -19.63 -25.72 -62.93
CA ALA A 47 -18.19 -25.64 -62.69
C ALA A 47 -17.69 -24.18 -62.47
N GLY A 48 -18.39 -23.17 -63.04
CA GLY A 48 -18.12 -21.75 -62.79
C GLY A 48 -18.93 -21.12 -61.66
N ASN A 49 -20.17 -21.57 -61.42
CA ASN A 49 -21.10 -20.95 -60.47
C ASN A 49 -21.02 -21.50 -59.04
N ALA A 50 -20.55 -22.75 -58.85
CA ALA A 50 -20.41 -23.32 -57.51
C ALA A 50 -19.39 -22.52 -56.67
N GLY A 51 -18.27 -22.12 -57.28
CA GLY A 51 -17.26 -21.27 -56.62
C GLY A 51 -17.84 -19.94 -56.14
N GLN A 52 -18.68 -19.27 -56.95
CA GLN A 52 -19.31 -18.01 -56.56
C GLN A 52 -20.33 -18.17 -55.43
N ALA A 53 -21.09 -19.27 -55.39
CA ALA A 53 -22.03 -19.54 -54.31
C ALA A 53 -21.31 -19.84 -52.98
N TYR A 54 -20.18 -20.57 -53.02
CA TYR A 54 -19.33 -20.78 -51.85
C TYR A 54 -18.69 -19.48 -51.37
N ASP A 55 -18.21 -18.65 -52.28
CA ASP A 55 -17.58 -17.36 -51.94
C ASP A 55 -18.60 -16.38 -51.33
N ALA A 56 -19.83 -16.34 -51.86
CA ALA A 56 -20.93 -15.55 -51.32
C ALA A 56 -21.37 -16.04 -49.93
N ALA A 57 -21.44 -17.36 -49.72
CA ALA A 57 -21.78 -17.94 -48.41
C ALA A 57 -20.68 -17.72 -47.36
N ALA A 58 -19.41 -17.83 -47.75
CA ALA A 58 -18.26 -17.57 -46.89
C ALA A 58 -18.15 -16.08 -46.50
N ALA A 59 -18.48 -15.17 -47.43
CA ALA A 59 -18.55 -13.75 -47.14
C ALA A 59 -19.66 -13.43 -46.11
N ALA A 60 -20.84 -14.05 -46.26
CA ALA A 60 -21.96 -13.83 -45.34
C ALA A 60 -21.66 -14.29 -43.90
N THR A 61 -21.03 -15.45 -43.72
CA THR A 61 -20.65 -15.94 -42.39
C THR A 61 -19.52 -15.12 -41.77
N SER A 62 -18.56 -14.68 -42.56
CA SER A 62 -17.45 -13.82 -42.11
C SER A 62 -17.96 -12.48 -41.54
N VAL A 63 -18.98 -11.87 -42.16
CA VAL A 63 -19.60 -10.63 -41.66
C VAL A 63 -20.24 -10.86 -40.29
N ILE A 64 -20.95 -11.98 -40.09
CA ILE A 64 -21.58 -12.31 -38.80
C ILE A 64 -20.52 -12.52 -37.71
N VAL A 65 -19.44 -13.25 -38.03
CA VAL A 65 -18.32 -13.48 -37.11
C VAL A 65 -17.63 -12.16 -36.75
N LEU A 66 -17.40 -11.27 -37.71
CA LEU A 66 -16.81 -9.95 -37.46
C LEU A 66 -17.69 -9.08 -36.57
N VAL A 67 -19.01 -9.08 -36.79
CA VAL A 67 -19.96 -8.36 -35.92
C VAL A 67 -19.91 -8.92 -34.49
N TYR A 68 -19.81 -10.25 -34.33
CA TYR A 68 -19.71 -10.89 -33.03
C TYR A 68 -18.40 -10.56 -32.30
N ILE A 69 -17.27 -10.63 -33.02
CA ILE A 69 -15.95 -10.27 -32.51
C ILE A 69 -15.91 -8.78 -32.13
N ALA A 70 -16.44 -7.90 -32.97
CA ALA A 70 -16.53 -6.47 -32.68
C ALA A 70 -17.39 -6.18 -31.44
N ARG A 71 -18.51 -6.89 -31.24
CA ARG A 71 -19.34 -6.77 -30.04
C ARG A 71 -18.61 -7.28 -28.80
N THR A 72 -17.92 -8.42 -28.90
CA THR A 72 -17.11 -8.99 -27.81
C THR A 72 -15.99 -8.06 -27.39
N PHE A 73 -15.26 -7.45 -28.35
CA PHE A 73 -14.20 -6.49 -28.03
C PHE A 73 -14.71 -5.23 -27.34
N ARG A 74 -15.88 -4.71 -27.74
CA ARG A 74 -16.50 -3.59 -27.03
C ARG A 74 -16.87 -3.95 -25.60
N HIS A 75 -17.42 -5.15 -25.39
CA HIS A 75 -17.77 -5.63 -24.06
C HIS A 75 -16.52 -5.83 -23.17
N GLN A 76 -15.45 -6.42 -23.71
CA GLN A 76 -14.19 -6.59 -22.98
C GLN A 76 -13.53 -5.25 -22.61
N GLY A 77 -13.72 -4.22 -23.42
CA GLY A 77 -13.21 -2.87 -23.14
C GLY A 77 -13.83 -2.24 -21.90
N ASP A 78 -15.15 -2.38 -21.72
CA ASP A 78 -15.85 -1.86 -20.53
C ASP A 78 -15.49 -2.65 -19.26
N GLU A 79 -15.36 -3.97 -19.35
CA GLU A 79 -14.91 -4.80 -18.22
C GLU A 79 -13.45 -4.50 -17.82
N ALA A 80 -12.57 -4.28 -18.81
CA ALA A 80 -11.19 -3.90 -18.54
C ALA A 80 -11.08 -2.55 -17.82
N ARG A 81 -11.98 -1.60 -18.10
CA ARG A 81 -12.03 -0.32 -17.39
C ARG A 81 -12.41 -0.51 -15.92
N ILE A 82 -13.48 -1.27 -15.66
CA ILE A 82 -13.95 -1.55 -14.30
C ILE A 82 -12.87 -2.31 -13.50
N ASN A 83 -12.24 -3.33 -14.09
CA ASN A 83 -11.18 -4.08 -13.42
C ASN A 83 -9.97 -3.19 -13.06
N ARG A 84 -9.61 -2.21 -13.91
CA ARG A 84 -8.55 -1.24 -13.59
C ARG A 84 -8.91 -0.36 -12.41
N GLU A 85 -10.16 0.10 -12.35
CA GLU A 85 -10.66 0.93 -11.26
C GLU A 85 -10.65 0.17 -9.93
N LEU A 86 -11.09 -1.10 -9.93
CA LEU A 86 -11.03 -1.97 -8.76
C LEU A 86 -9.59 -2.19 -8.27
N ILE A 87 -8.64 -2.43 -9.18
CA ILE A 87 -7.21 -2.58 -8.82
C ILE A 87 -6.67 -1.30 -8.19
N SER A 88 -7.03 -0.11 -8.72
CA SER A 88 -6.58 1.16 -8.12
C SER A 88 -7.14 1.35 -6.71
N LEU A 89 -8.43 1.10 -6.51
CA LEU A 89 -9.06 1.23 -5.18
C LEU A 89 -8.43 0.25 -4.18
N GLN A 90 -8.23 -1.00 -4.59
CA GLN A 90 -7.59 -2.02 -3.75
C GLN A 90 -6.15 -1.64 -3.39
N ARG A 91 -5.41 -0.99 -4.30
CA ARG A 91 -4.05 -0.49 -4.02
C ARG A 91 -4.07 0.63 -2.99
N ASP A 92 -4.99 1.57 -3.10
CA ASP A 92 -5.10 2.69 -2.16
C ASP A 92 -5.46 2.19 -0.75
N ASP A 93 -6.39 1.23 -0.66
CA ASP A 93 -6.75 0.57 0.62
C ASP A 93 -5.56 -0.18 1.21
N THR A 94 -4.86 -0.97 0.38
CA THR A 94 -3.69 -1.73 0.82
C THR A 94 -2.57 -0.78 1.29
N GLN A 95 -2.35 0.33 0.60
CA GLN A 95 -1.37 1.34 0.99
C GLN A 95 -1.76 2.04 2.29
N GLY A 96 -3.04 2.35 2.47
CA GLY A 96 -3.59 2.87 3.73
C GLY A 96 -3.37 1.90 4.88
N GLN A 97 -3.71 0.62 4.67
CA GLN A 97 -3.50 -0.46 5.64
C GLN A 97 -2.02 -0.67 5.97
N HIS A 98 -1.12 -0.63 4.99
CA HIS A 98 0.31 -0.73 5.26
C HIS A 98 0.80 0.39 6.17
N LYS A 99 0.37 1.64 5.93
CA LYS A 99 0.74 2.78 6.78
C LYS A 99 0.19 2.62 8.20
N THR A 100 -1.04 2.15 8.37
CA THR A 100 -1.63 1.96 9.71
C THR A 100 -0.98 0.80 10.45
N VAL A 101 -0.72 -0.33 9.79
CA VAL A 101 0.01 -1.47 10.35
C VAL A 101 1.41 -1.06 10.75
N GLN A 102 2.11 -0.29 9.91
CA GLN A 102 3.45 0.20 10.22
C GLN A 102 3.44 1.10 11.46
N ARG A 103 2.52 2.08 11.52
CA ARG A 103 2.36 2.95 12.71
C ARG A 103 2.04 2.15 13.98
N SER A 104 1.17 1.15 13.86
CA SER A 104 0.81 0.26 14.97
C SER A 104 2.02 -0.57 15.44
N ALA A 105 2.79 -1.13 14.50
CA ALA A 105 4.00 -1.87 14.81
C ALA A 105 5.05 -0.99 15.50
N GLU A 106 5.27 0.24 15.01
CA GLU A 106 6.16 1.21 15.65
C GLU A 106 5.72 1.55 17.07
N ALA A 107 4.41 1.79 17.30
CA ALA A 107 3.86 2.03 18.62
C ALA A 107 4.07 0.82 19.56
N ALA A 108 3.88 -0.40 19.06
CA ALA A 108 4.12 -1.63 19.82
C ALA A 108 5.60 -1.81 20.21
N VAL A 109 6.53 -1.52 19.29
CA VAL A 109 7.98 -1.54 19.58
C VAL A 109 8.33 -0.52 20.65
N ARG A 110 7.80 0.71 20.56
CA ARG A 110 8.00 1.75 21.58
C ARG A 110 7.45 1.34 22.95
N ALA A 111 6.24 0.78 23.00
CA ALA A 111 5.64 0.30 24.24
C ALA A 111 6.49 -0.80 24.90
N ARG A 112 7.03 -1.75 24.11
CA ARG A 112 7.95 -2.77 24.63
C ARG A 112 9.24 -2.17 25.16
N HIS A 113 9.83 -1.20 24.45
CA HIS A 113 11.04 -0.51 24.90
C HIS A 113 10.82 0.21 26.24
N ILE A 114 9.70 0.92 26.40
CA ILE A 114 9.33 1.56 27.68
C ILE A 114 9.19 0.50 28.79
N LYS A 115 8.52 -0.63 28.51
CA LYS A 115 8.36 -1.71 29.49
C LYS A 115 9.71 -2.30 29.93
N LEU A 116 10.63 -2.50 28.99
CA LEU A 116 11.97 -3.00 29.29
C LEU A 116 12.75 -2.02 30.19
N LEU A 117 12.65 -0.72 29.93
CA LEU A 117 13.28 0.31 30.77
C LEU A 117 12.64 0.40 32.15
N GLU A 118 11.32 0.29 32.24
CA GLU A 118 10.59 0.24 33.52
C GLU A 118 11.04 -0.96 34.36
N MET A 119 11.19 -2.14 33.76
CA MET A 119 11.71 -3.32 34.47
C MET A 119 13.14 -3.10 34.97
N ALA A 120 14.02 -2.52 34.15
CA ALA A 120 15.39 -2.22 34.53
C ALA A 120 15.50 -1.16 35.64
N ILE A 121 14.60 -0.19 35.68
CA ILE A 121 14.57 0.83 36.74
C ILE A 121 14.15 0.23 38.09
N ASN A 122 13.23 -0.75 38.07
CA ASN A 122 12.68 -1.37 39.28
C ASN A 122 13.53 -2.54 39.81
N ASP A 123 14.34 -3.17 38.95
CA ASP A 123 15.16 -4.33 39.29
C ASP A 123 16.66 -4.06 39.02
N PRO A 124 17.49 -3.92 40.07
CA PRO A 124 18.93 -3.71 39.94
C PRO A 124 19.67 -4.80 39.18
N GLU A 125 19.21 -6.06 39.20
CA GLU A 125 19.85 -7.15 38.46
C GLU A 125 19.61 -6.99 36.97
N LEU A 126 18.38 -6.65 36.57
CA LEU A 126 18.04 -6.38 35.17
C LEU A 126 18.73 -5.11 34.64
N MET A 127 18.97 -4.13 35.51
CA MET A 127 19.70 -2.93 35.14
C MET A 127 21.13 -3.22 34.64
N GLN A 128 21.79 -4.25 35.19
CA GLN A 128 23.16 -4.62 34.80
C GLN A 128 23.25 -5.15 33.36
N CYS A 129 22.15 -5.62 32.79
CA CYS A 129 22.08 -6.04 31.39
C CYS A 129 22.09 -4.85 30.41
N TRP A 130 21.86 -3.63 30.89
CA TRP A 130 21.86 -2.43 30.06
C TRP A 130 23.25 -1.80 29.98
N PRO A 131 23.64 -1.24 28.81
CA PRO A 131 24.85 -0.46 28.70
C PRO A 131 24.84 0.73 29.66
N VAL A 132 25.96 1.01 30.29
CA VAL A 132 26.10 2.16 31.20
C VAL A 132 26.25 3.44 30.38
N TYR A 133 25.41 4.44 30.66
CA TYR A 133 25.58 5.77 30.09
C TYR A 133 26.72 6.51 30.81
N GLY A 134 27.92 6.44 30.23
CA GLY A 134 29.14 7.08 30.76
C GLY A 134 29.56 6.57 32.13
N ILE A 135 30.04 7.50 32.97
CA ILE A 135 30.54 7.20 34.32
C ILE A 135 29.38 7.37 35.31
N ALA A 136 28.49 6.37 35.37
CA ALA A 136 27.47 6.30 36.41
C ALA A 136 28.06 5.54 37.61
N ASP A 137 28.57 6.30 38.59
CA ASP A 137 29.30 5.76 39.76
C ASP A 137 28.43 4.97 40.74
N SER A 138 27.10 5.09 40.66
CA SER A 138 26.16 4.41 41.53
C SER A 138 24.95 3.85 40.77
N ASP A 139 24.33 2.80 41.34
CA ASP A 139 23.09 2.21 40.82
C ASP A 139 21.93 3.21 40.83
N GLU A 140 21.93 4.16 41.75
CA GLU A 140 20.98 5.27 41.73
C GLU A 140 21.17 6.16 40.50
N ARG A 141 22.41 6.56 40.20
CA ARG A 141 22.70 7.39 39.03
C ARG A 141 22.35 6.67 37.73
N ARG A 142 22.56 5.35 37.66
CA ARG A 142 22.14 4.53 36.51
C ARG A 142 20.62 4.56 36.30
N ARG A 143 19.82 4.40 37.36
CA ARG A 143 18.36 4.53 37.28
C ARG A 143 17.92 5.93 36.83
N GLN A 144 18.56 6.96 37.35
CA GLN A 144 18.30 8.34 36.94
C GLN A 144 18.60 8.56 35.45
N TYR A 145 19.72 8.02 34.94
CA TYR A 145 20.08 8.15 33.51
C TYR A 145 19.13 7.35 32.60
N LEU A 146 18.67 6.18 33.03
CA LEU A 146 17.61 5.44 32.32
C LEU A 146 16.31 6.27 32.25
N TYR A 147 15.96 6.94 33.34
CA TYR A 147 14.79 7.81 33.37
C TYR A 147 14.98 9.08 32.52
N CYS A 148 16.17 9.69 32.53
CA CYS A 148 16.52 10.81 31.64
C CYS A 148 16.41 10.39 30.17
N ASN A 149 16.84 9.18 29.83
CA ASN A 149 16.68 8.61 28.50
C ASN A 149 15.20 8.51 28.10
N LEU A 150 14.31 8.08 29.01
CA LEU A 150 12.87 8.06 28.79
C LEU A 150 12.29 9.46 28.55
N ILE A 151 12.66 10.45 29.37
CA ILE A 151 12.18 11.83 29.25
C ILE A 151 12.54 12.40 27.86
N ILE A 152 13.82 12.35 27.48
CA ILE A 152 14.25 12.93 26.21
C ILE A 152 13.64 12.17 25.01
N SER A 153 13.55 10.83 25.11
CA SER A 153 12.91 10.03 24.05
C SER A 153 11.42 10.35 23.90
N HIS A 154 10.72 10.62 25.02
CA HIS A 154 9.32 11.03 25.00
C HIS A 154 9.13 12.36 24.27
N HIS A 155 9.93 13.39 24.60
CA HIS A 155 9.84 14.69 23.92
C HIS A 155 10.23 14.61 22.43
N CYS A 156 11.23 13.79 22.09
CA CYS A 156 11.59 13.52 20.69
C CYS A 156 10.39 12.94 19.92
N MET A 157 9.71 11.95 20.51
CA MET A 157 8.53 11.32 19.89
C MET A 157 7.37 12.32 19.75
N CYS A 158 7.09 13.13 20.78
CA CYS A 158 6.04 14.14 20.70
C CYS A 158 6.30 15.15 19.58
N TYR A 159 7.57 15.54 19.39
CA TYR A 159 7.98 16.40 18.28
C TYR A 159 7.84 15.70 16.91
N GLU A 160 8.24 14.44 16.79
CA GLU A 160 8.05 13.65 15.56
C GLU A 160 6.58 13.53 15.13
N LEU A 161 5.69 13.41 16.12
CA LEU A 161 4.24 13.33 15.89
C LEU A 161 3.59 14.71 15.64
N GLY A 162 4.36 15.79 15.74
CA GLY A 162 3.88 17.15 15.50
C GLY A 162 3.05 17.75 16.65
N TYR A 163 3.16 17.21 17.87
CA TYR A 163 2.51 17.79 19.05
C TYR A 163 3.17 19.09 19.51
N TYR A 164 4.43 19.31 19.13
CA TYR A 164 5.19 20.51 19.47
C TYR A 164 5.76 21.16 18.22
N SER A 165 5.70 22.49 18.18
CA SER A 165 6.48 23.33 17.28
C SER A 165 7.95 23.40 17.71
N ASP A 166 8.80 23.95 16.84
CA ASP A 166 10.24 24.13 17.14
C ASP A 166 10.46 24.98 18.40
N ASP A 167 9.70 26.07 18.56
CA ASP A 167 9.81 27.00 19.68
C ASP A 167 9.36 26.36 21.01
N GLU A 168 8.27 25.56 20.97
CA GLU A 168 7.76 24.85 22.13
C GLU A 168 8.73 23.75 22.61
N VAL A 169 9.36 23.05 21.67
CA VAL A 169 10.41 22.08 21.99
C VAL A 169 11.61 22.78 22.62
N GLU A 170 12.07 23.90 22.06
CA GLU A 170 13.18 24.66 22.63
C GLU A 170 12.85 25.08 24.06
N GLN A 171 11.67 25.66 24.31
CA GLN A 171 11.26 26.07 25.66
C GLN A 171 11.19 24.89 26.64
N THR A 172 10.66 23.75 26.18
CA THR A 172 10.57 22.53 26.99
C THR A 172 11.95 21.99 27.34
N LEU A 173 12.86 21.94 26.36
CA LEU A 173 14.24 21.50 26.56
C LEU A 173 15.02 22.45 27.47
N ARG A 174 14.81 23.77 27.34
CA ARG A 174 15.38 24.76 28.28
C ARG A 174 14.97 24.43 29.71
N HIS A 175 13.69 24.15 29.94
CA HIS A 175 13.20 23.79 31.26
C HIS A 175 13.80 22.47 31.76
N ILE A 176 13.86 21.45 30.91
CA ILE A 176 14.44 20.14 31.27
C ILE A 176 15.92 20.24 31.64
N PHE A 177 16.70 21.03 30.89
CA PHE A 177 18.13 21.24 31.14
C PHE A 177 18.42 22.12 32.36
N THR A 178 17.42 22.68 33.04
CA THR A 178 17.66 23.30 34.37
C THR A 178 18.09 22.28 35.43
N ASN A 179 17.76 21.00 35.23
CA ASN A 179 18.15 19.94 36.14
C ASN A 179 19.57 19.44 35.84
N GLU A 180 20.46 19.50 36.83
CA GLU A 180 21.86 19.08 36.72
C GLU A 180 22.04 17.64 36.26
N ILE A 181 21.17 16.73 36.73
CA ILE A 181 21.23 15.30 36.38
C ILE A 181 21.00 15.10 34.89
N VAL A 182 20.04 15.83 34.33
CA VAL A 182 19.71 15.75 32.90
C VAL A 182 20.82 16.37 32.06
N ARG A 183 21.45 17.45 32.53
CA ARG A 183 22.63 18.04 31.85
C ARG A 183 23.80 17.08 31.80
N SER A 184 24.16 16.47 32.93
CA SER A 184 25.27 15.51 32.98
C SER A 184 25.01 14.29 32.10
N PHE A 185 23.75 13.81 32.08
CA PHE A 185 23.31 12.78 31.15
C PHE A 185 23.43 13.22 29.69
N TRP A 186 22.96 14.43 29.35
CA TRP A 186 23.03 14.96 27.98
C TRP A 186 24.48 15.10 27.52
N GLU A 187 25.34 15.66 28.34
CA GLU A 187 26.77 15.84 28.05
C GLU A 187 27.46 14.52 27.72
N THR A 188 27.11 13.46 28.46
CA THR A 188 27.63 12.10 28.25
C THR A 188 27.09 11.45 26.97
N THR A 189 25.87 11.78 26.54
CA THR A 189 25.15 11.06 25.47
C THR A 189 25.02 11.84 24.15
N ARG A 190 25.27 13.15 24.14
CA ARG A 190 25.09 14.05 22.98
C ARG A 190 25.85 13.58 21.75
N GLU A 191 27.10 13.16 21.92
CA GLU A 191 27.90 12.69 20.80
C GLU A 191 27.35 11.41 20.17
N ALA A 192 27.02 10.42 21.02
CA ALA A 192 26.47 9.15 20.56
C ALA A 192 25.14 9.36 19.85
N ARG A 193 24.29 10.26 20.36
CA ARG A 193 23.01 10.61 19.76
C ARG A 193 23.17 11.36 18.44
N SER A 194 24.11 12.29 18.34
CA SER A 194 24.42 12.97 17.09
C SER A 194 24.95 12.00 16.02
N ARG A 195 25.75 10.99 16.39
CA ARG A 195 26.23 9.97 15.46
C ARG A 195 25.17 8.96 15.03
N ASN A 196 24.29 8.55 15.95
CA ASN A 196 23.30 7.50 15.70
C ASN A 196 22.00 8.02 15.11
N ALA A 197 21.72 9.33 15.19
CA ALA A 197 20.56 9.92 14.57
C ALA A 197 20.60 9.70 13.04
N PRO A 198 19.50 9.24 12.41
CA PRO A 198 19.43 9.10 10.96
C PRO A 198 19.85 10.39 10.23
N HIS A 199 20.46 10.26 9.06
CA HIS A 199 20.79 11.40 8.22
C HIS A 199 19.50 12.06 7.71
N GLY A 200 19.10 13.17 8.35
CA GLY A 200 17.89 13.92 8.04
C GLY A 200 16.64 13.47 8.82
N GLY A 201 15.55 14.22 8.68
CA GLY A 201 14.26 13.95 9.32
C GLY A 201 14.03 14.67 10.65
N THR A 202 12.82 14.54 11.18
CA THR A 202 12.33 15.26 12.37
C THR A 202 13.12 14.89 13.63
N MET A 203 13.57 13.62 13.75
CA MET A 203 14.42 13.15 14.85
C MET A 203 15.75 13.91 14.92
N ARG A 204 16.40 14.09 13.77
CA ARG A 204 17.67 14.81 13.68
C ARG A 204 17.50 16.25 14.08
N LYS A 205 16.45 16.90 13.55
CA LYS A 205 16.09 18.28 13.88
C LYS A 205 15.84 18.46 15.38
N PHE A 206 15.17 17.52 16.04
CA PHE A 206 15.00 17.53 17.49
C PHE A 206 16.33 17.53 18.24
N TYR A 207 17.26 16.64 17.88
CA TYR A 207 18.56 16.60 18.54
C TYR A 207 19.42 17.83 18.25
N ASP A 208 19.34 18.40 17.06
CA ASP A 208 20.01 19.67 16.74
C ASP A 208 19.42 20.83 17.58
N LEU A 209 18.09 20.89 17.76
CA LEU A 209 17.45 21.85 18.66
C LEU A 209 17.88 21.65 20.12
N ALA A 210 17.95 20.41 20.58
CA ALA A 210 18.41 20.09 21.93
C ALA A 210 19.86 20.51 22.16
N GLU A 211 20.73 20.25 21.19
CA GLU A 211 22.13 20.67 21.24
C GLU A 211 22.27 22.20 21.31
N LEU A 212 21.57 22.92 20.42
CA LEU A 212 21.59 24.38 20.40
C LEU A 212 21.07 24.98 21.72
N THR A 213 20.00 24.39 22.25
CA THR A 213 19.41 24.82 23.52
C THR A 213 20.39 24.63 24.68
N TYR A 214 21.04 23.47 24.74
CA TYR A 214 22.04 23.17 25.77
C TYR A 214 23.25 24.10 25.69
N LEU A 215 23.77 24.35 24.47
CA LEU A 215 24.91 25.25 24.26
C LEU A 215 24.59 26.71 24.64
N ARG A 216 23.36 27.17 24.37
CA ARG A 216 22.90 28.51 24.80
C ARG A 216 22.87 28.61 26.33
N LEU A 217 22.34 27.61 27.01
CA LEU A 217 22.33 27.58 28.47
C LEU A 217 23.75 27.56 29.07
N GLN A 218 24.67 26.80 28.48
CA GLN A 218 26.06 26.82 28.92
C GLN A 218 26.73 28.18 28.71
N ALA A 219 26.41 28.88 27.62
CA ALA A 219 26.94 30.22 27.36
C ALA A 219 26.36 31.28 28.30
N ASP A 220 25.10 31.14 28.74
CA ASP A 220 24.47 32.05 29.70
C ASP A 220 25.00 31.84 31.14
N GLU A 221 25.56 30.67 31.44
CA GLU A 221 26.13 30.31 32.76
C GLU A 221 27.64 30.61 32.90
N ALA A 222 28.35 30.89 31.79
CA ALA A 222 29.79 31.13 31.73
C ALA A 222 30.16 32.62 31.80
#